data_AF-A0A7G8GIN2-F1
#
_entry.id   AF-A0A7G8GIN2-F1
#
_cell.length_a   1.000
_cell.length_b   1.000
_cell.length_c   1.000
_cell.angle_alpha   90.00
_cell.angle_beta   90.00
_cell.angle_gamma   90.00
#
_symmetry.space_group_name_H-M   'P 1'
#
loop_
_entity.id
_entity.type
_entity.pdbx_description
1 polymer ?
#
loop_
_entity_poly.entity_id
_entity_poly.type
_entity_poly.pdbx_seq_one_letter_code
_entity_poly.pdbx_strand_id
1 'polypeptide(L)'
;MAIAQSNNYPFAQTKAANLARMRAERLNGGLRLYRSDQCMHALRGEACLISSTDEGFLFRFRGGEPGWQQQIPPQPTLVTEVLVSPDGDRILDVSYNGPLLPKGNSSPPVVPPDNP
;
A
#
# COMPACT_ATOMS: atom_id res chain seq x y z
N MET A 1 20.46 3.29 28.59
CA MET A 1 19.05 2.97 28.33
C MET A 1 18.61 3.82 27.15
N ALA A 2 18.42 3.22 25.98
CA ALA A 2 18.11 3.96 24.75
C ALA A 2 16.63 4.33 24.72
N ILE A 3 16.34 5.63 24.70
CA ILE A 3 14.99 6.14 24.47
C ILE A 3 14.82 6.25 22.96
N ALA A 4 14.29 5.22 22.31
CA ALA A 4 13.81 5.35 20.94
C ALA A 4 12.55 6.23 20.99
N GLN A 5 12.70 7.51 20.69
CA GLN A 5 11.57 8.43 20.61
C GLN A 5 10.76 8.15 19.34
N SER A 6 9.75 7.31 19.47
CA SER A 6 8.63 7.15 18.55
C SER A 6 7.71 8.38 18.61
N ASN A 7 8.19 9.54 18.15
CA ASN A 7 7.44 10.81 18.18
C ASN A 7 7.37 11.54 16.83
N ASN A 8 7.63 10.86 15.71
CA ASN A 8 7.58 11.46 14.36
C ASN A 8 6.52 10.84 13.43
N TYR A 9 5.43 10.33 14.01
CA TYR A 9 4.37 9.61 13.29
C TYR A 9 3.79 10.35 12.07
N PRO A 10 3.49 11.67 12.12
CA PRO A 10 2.88 12.33 10.97
C PRO A 10 3.77 12.39 9.73
N PHE A 11 5.04 12.70 9.92
CA PHE A 11 6.00 12.80 8.83
C PHE A 11 6.41 11.41 8.31
N ALA A 12 6.67 10.47 9.22
CA ALA A 12 7.00 9.08 8.86
C ALA A 12 5.86 8.43 8.07
N GLN A 13 4.60 8.62 8.49
CA GLN A 13 3.45 8.08 7.75
C GLN A 13 3.31 8.71 6.35
N THR A 14 3.59 10.02 6.21
CA THR A 14 3.59 10.68 4.89
C THR A 14 4.62 10.05 3.96
N LYS A 15 5.85 9.84 4.46
CA LYS A 15 6.91 9.15 3.71
C LYS A 15 6.52 7.71 3.39
N ALA A 16 5.93 7.01 4.36
CA ALA A 16 5.50 5.63 4.20
C ALA A 16 4.42 5.48 3.12
N ALA A 17 3.38 6.33 3.14
CA ALA A 17 2.35 6.36 2.11
C ALA A 17 2.94 6.65 0.72
N ASN A 18 3.88 7.60 0.65
CA ASN A 18 4.59 7.94 -0.58
C ASN A 18 5.42 6.76 -1.11
N LEU A 19 6.13 6.06 -0.22
CA LEU A 19 6.94 4.92 -0.58
C LEU A 19 6.08 3.72 -1.01
N ALA A 20 4.97 3.47 -0.32
CA ALA A 20 4.03 2.40 -0.65
C ALA A 20 3.38 2.60 -2.03
N ARG A 21 2.90 3.80 -2.36
CA ARG A 21 2.32 4.07 -3.71
C ARG A 21 3.36 3.91 -4.81
N MET A 22 4.56 4.47 -4.63
CA MET A 22 5.65 4.33 -5.62
C MET A 22 6.05 2.86 -5.80
N ARG A 23 6.04 2.07 -4.73
CA ARG A 23 6.33 0.64 -4.78
C ARG A 23 5.28 -0.11 -5.60
N ALA A 24 3.99 0.14 -5.37
CA ALA A 24 2.91 -0.46 -6.14
C ALA A 24 2.94 -0.04 -7.62
N GLU A 25 3.14 1.26 -7.90
CA GLU A 25 3.29 1.77 -9.26
C GLU A 25 4.44 1.07 -9.99
N ARG A 26 5.59 0.89 -9.35
CA ARG A 26 6.73 0.19 -9.93
C ARG A 26 6.44 -1.30 -10.20
N LEU A 27 5.77 -1.98 -9.27
CA LEU A 27 5.40 -3.39 -9.43
C LEU A 27 4.43 -3.61 -10.59
N ASN A 28 3.54 -2.65 -10.83
CA ASN A 28 2.43 -2.78 -11.76
C ASN A 28 2.70 -2.09 -13.12
N GLY A 29 3.97 -2.03 -13.53
CA GLY A 29 4.35 -1.54 -14.87
C GLY A 29 4.51 -0.02 -14.99
N GLY A 30 4.57 0.68 -13.86
CA GLY A 30 4.84 2.11 -13.78
C GLY A 30 3.61 2.99 -14.05
N LEU A 31 3.83 4.30 -13.95
CA LEU A 31 2.77 5.31 -14.09
C LEU A 31 2.10 5.35 -15.47
N ARG A 32 2.58 4.62 -16.48
CA ARG A 32 1.89 4.54 -17.77
C ARG A 32 0.78 3.49 -17.77
N LEU A 33 0.85 2.52 -16.87
CA LEU A 33 -0.03 1.34 -16.83
C LEU A 33 -0.81 1.24 -15.53
N TYR A 34 -0.38 1.93 -14.47
CA TYR A 34 -1.01 1.84 -13.15
C TYR A 34 -1.07 3.17 -12.40
N ARG A 35 -2.19 3.40 -11.71
CA ARG A 35 -2.42 4.45 -10.71
C ARG A 35 -2.96 3.81 -9.43
N SER A 36 -2.33 4.10 -8.29
CA SER A 36 -2.90 3.79 -6.97
C SER A 36 -4.17 4.60 -6.72
N ASP A 37 -5.04 4.08 -5.85
CA ASP A 37 -6.24 4.77 -5.40
C ASP A 37 -5.93 6.10 -4.72
N GLN A 38 -6.85 7.05 -4.84
CA GLN A 38 -6.74 8.43 -4.33
C GLN A 38 -6.55 8.48 -2.82
N CYS A 39 -7.01 7.45 -2.10
CA CYS A 39 -6.82 7.33 -0.66
C CYS A 39 -5.33 7.42 -0.25
N MET A 40 -4.40 6.98 -1.10
CA MET A 40 -2.96 7.03 -0.85
C MET A 40 -2.36 8.42 -1.06
N HIS A 41 -3.08 9.30 -1.75
CA HIS A 41 -2.64 10.67 -2.05
C HIS A 41 -3.21 11.69 -1.07
N ALA A 42 -4.34 11.37 -0.43
CA ALA A 42 -4.96 12.20 0.59
C ALA A 42 -4.41 11.87 1.99
N LEU A 43 -4.25 12.89 2.84
CA LEU A 43 -4.03 12.78 4.29
C LEU A 43 -3.10 11.61 4.69
N ARG A 44 -1.90 11.54 4.09
CA ARG A 44 -0.86 10.55 4.47
C ARG A 44 -1.34 9.09 4.32
N GLY A 45 -2.26 8.82 3.40
CA GLY A 45 -2.76 7.47 3.17
C GLY A 45 -3.72 6.94 4.23
N GLU A 46 -4.23 7.78 5.15
CA GLU A 46 -5.06 7.34 6.29
C GLU A 46 -6.24 6.45 5.87
N ALA A 47 -6.94 6.78 4.79
CA ALA A 47 -8.09 6.02 4.31
C ALA A 47 -7.72 4.62 3.75
N CYS A 48 -6.43 4.37 3.50
CA CYS A 48 -5.90 3.09 3.04
C CYS A 48 -4.87 2.49 4.01
N LEU A 49 -4.76 3.05 5.21
CA LEU A 49 -3.94 2.54 6.29
C LEU A 49 -4.73 1.47 7.04
N ILE A 50 -4.21 0.25 7.08
CA ILE A 50 -4.78 -0.87 7.84
C ILE A 50 -4.24 -0.89 9.27
N SER A 51 -2.95 -0.61 9.46
CA SER A 51 -2.29 -0.63 10.75
C SER A 51 -1.13 0.37 10.81
N SER A 52 -0.91 0.95 12.00
CA SER A 52 0.23 1.80 12.32
C SER A 52 0.70 1.45 13.73
N THR A 53 1.74 0.64 13.82
CA THR A 53 2.33 0.16 15.07
C THR A 53 3.85 0.37 15.06
N ASP A 54 4.53 -0.07 16.11
CA ASP A 54 6.01 -0.08 16.16
C ASP A 54 6.63 -1.03 15.12
N GLU A 55 5.83 -1.89 14.49
CA GLU A 55 6.26 -2.76 13.38
C GLU A 55 6.25 -2.03 12.03
N GLY A 56 5.51 -0.91 11.92
CA GLY A 56 5.45 -0.07 10.75
C GLY A 56 4.04 0.35 10.33
N PHE A 57 3.94 0.81 9.09
CA PHE A 57 2.69 1.22 8.46
C PHE A 57 2.27 0.19 7.42
N LEU A 58 1.15 -0.48 7.67
CA LEU A 58 0.54 -1.42 6.73
C LEU A 58 -0.52 -0.68 5.91
N PHE A 59 -0.30 -0.56 4.60
CA PHE A 59 -1.27 0.01 3.68
C PHE A 59 -1.91 -1.08 2.83
N ARG A 60 -3.21 -0.97 2.58
CA ARG A 60 -3.91 -1.76 1.57
C ARG A 60 -4.76 -0.84 0.71
N PHE A 61 -4.52 -0.86 -0.59
CA PHE A 61 -5.20 0.01 -1.54
C PHE A 61 -5.43 -0.68 -2.87
N ARG A 62 -6.40 -0.17 -3.62
CA ARG A 62 -6.69 -0.62 -4.98
C ARG A 62 -5.85 0.15 -5.99
N GLY A 63 -5.81 -0.33 -7.21
CA GLY A 63 -5.38 0.46 -8.34
C GLY A 63 -5.71 -0.20 -9.66
N GLY A 64 -5.42 0.53 -10.73
CA GLY A 64 -5.75 0.13 -12.09
C GLY A 64 -5.13 1.07 -13.11
N GLU A 65 -5.54 0.94 -14.37
CA GLU A 65 -5.05 1.79 -15.46
C GLU A 65 -5.29 3.29 -15.20
N PRO A 66 -4.46 4.21 -15.75
CA PRO A 66 -4.74 5.63 -15.66
C PRO A 66 -6.16 5.95 -16.12
N GLY A 67 -6.96 6.59 -15.26
CA GLY A 67 -8.38 6.88 -15.54
C GLY A 67 -9.37 5.93 -14.85
N TRP A 68 -8.92 4.83 -14.24
CA TRP A 68 -9.82 3.81 -13.67
C TRP A 68 -10.82 4.35 -12.63
N GLN A 69 -10.42 5.37 -11.86
CA GLN A 69 -11.27 5.98 -10.82
C GLN A 69 -12.36 6.89 -11.39
N GLN A 70 -12.15 7.42 -12.60
CA GLN A 70 -13.08 8.31 -13.29
C GLN A 70 -14.15 7.55 -14.08
N GLN A 71 -13.98 6.24 -14.26
CA GLN A 71 -14.98 5.37 -14.89
C GLN A 71 -16.22 5.25 -14.00
N ILE A 72 -17.37 4.94 -14.60
CA ILE A 72 -18.66 4.81 -13.90
C ILE A 72 -19.23 3.41 -14.22
N PRO A 73 -19.16 2.43 -13.29
CA PRO A 73 -18.51 2.51 -11.98
C PRO A 73 -16.97 2.51 -12.08
N PRO A 74 -16.23 2.92 -11.03
CA PRO A 74 -14.78 2.79 -10.98
C PRO A 74 -14.33 1.34 -11.17
N GLN A 75 -13.30 1.11 -12.00
CA GLN A 75 -12.84 -0.23 -12.38
C GLN A 75 -11.38 -0.50 -11.96
N PRO A 76 -11.10 -0.72 -10.66
CA PRO A 76 -9.77 -1.15 -10.24
C PRO A 76 -9.49 -2.57 -10.75
N THR A 77 -8.23 -2.89 -11.00
CA THR A 77 -7.81 -4.20 -11.49
C THR A 77 -7.00 -4.98 -10.45
N LEU A 78 -6.33 -4.28 -9.54
CA LEU A 78 -5.44 -4.86 -8.55
C LEU A 78 -5.72 -4.33 -7.13
N VAL A 79 -5.31 -5.12 -6.15
CA VAL A 79 -5.09 -4.69 -4.76
C VAL A 79 -3.60 -4.89 -4.45
N THR A 80 -3.03 -3.92 -3.76
CA THR A 80 -1.69 -4.01 -3.19
C THR A 80 -1.75 -3.83 -1.69
N GLU A 81 -1.03 -4.68 -0.96
CA GLU A 81 -0.76 -4.55 0.46
C GLU A 81 0.76 -4.42 0.68
N VAL A 82 1.17 -3.39 1.41
CA VAL A 82 2.58 -3.03 1.59
C VAL A 82 2.81 -2.65 3.05
N LEU A 83 3.81 -3.27 3.66
CA LEU A 83 4.33 -2.89 4.97
C LEU A 83 5.56 -2.00 4.79
N VAL A 84 5.55 -0.84 5.42
CA VAL A 84 6.63 0.14 5.39
C VAL A 84 7.16 0.37 6.79
N SER A 85 8.47 0.58 6.93
CA SER A 85 9.13 0.76 8.22
C SER A 85 8.57 1.92 9.04
N PRO A 86 8.68 1.88 10.39
CA PRO A 86 8.17 2.93 11.28
C PRO A 86 8.71 4.34 11.01
N ASP A 87 9.90 4.46 10.40
CA ASP A 87 10.51 5.73 9.97
C ASP A 87 10.07 6.19 8.56
N GLY A 88 9.32 5.35 7.84
CA GLY A 88 8.79 5.59 6.51
C GLY A 88 9.81 5.50 5.37
N ASP A 89 11.01 4.96 5.62
CA ASP A 89 12.12 4.98 4.66
C ASP A 89 12.34 3.68 3.89
N ARG A 90 11.75 2.57 4.32
CA ARG A 90 12.02 1.26 3.74
C ARG A 90 10.77 0.42 3.59
N ILE A 91 10.62 -0.20 2.41
CA ILE A 91 9.66 -1.29 2.22
C ILE A 91 10.14 -2.49 3.03
N LEU A 92 9.34 -2.92 4.01
CA LEU A 92 9.61 -4.12 4.78
C LEU A 92 9.04 -5.35 4.08
N ASP A 93 7.82 -5.24 3.55
CA ASP A 93 7.15 -6.34 2.85
C ASP A 93 6.12 -5.86 1.83
N VAL A 94 5.83 -6.70 0.85
CA VAL A 94 4.68 -6.59 -0.06
C VAL A 94 3.90 -7.89 0.05
N SER A 95 3.05 -7.98 1.07
CA SER A 95 2.29 -9.19 1.41
C SER A 95 1.27 -9.58 0.34
N TYR A 96 0.84 -8.62 -0.50
CA TYR A 96 -0.02 -8.89 -1.64
C TYR A 96 0.13 -7.86 -2.76
N ASN A 97 0.13 -8.33 -4.01
CA ASN A 97 -0.03 -7.49 -5.20
C ASN A 97 -0.66 -8.31 -6.33
N GLY A 98 -1.98 -8.26 -6.44
CA GLY A 98 -2.70 -9.16 -7.34
C GLY A 98 -4.15 -8.75 -7.61
N PRO A 99 -4.92 -9.58 -8.32
CA PRO A 99 -6.30 -9.30 -8.70
C PRO A 99 -7.20 -8.96 -7.51
N LEU A 100 -8.33 -8.29 -7.80
CA LEU A 100 -9.36 -8.06 -6.79
C LEU A 100 -9.88 -9.39 -6.23
N LEU A 101 -9.85 -9.55 -4.91
CA LEU A 101 -10.48 -10.69 -4.25
C LEU A 101 -12.02 -10.55 -4.34
N PRO A 102 -12.76 -11.66 -4.54
CA PRO A 102 -14.21 -11.64 -4.44
C PRO A 102 -14.65 -11.11 -3.06
N LYS A 103 -15.73 -10.33 -3.02
CA LYS A 103 -16.31 -9.81 -1.76
C LYS A 103 -16.71 -10.98 -0.86
N GLY A 104 -15.82 -11.39 0.05
CA GLY A 104 -16.01 -12.54 0.93
C GLY A 104 -14.75 -12.94 1.68
N ASN A 105 -13.57 -12.66 1.11
CA ASN A 105 -12.29 -13.06 1.69
C ASN A 105 -11.45 -11.80 1.93
N SER A 106 -11.61 -11.18 3.11
CA SER A 106 -10.92 -9.94 3.51
C SER A 106 -9.40 -10.11 3.72
N SER A 107 -8.83 -11.26 3.38
CA SER A 107 -7.41 -11.52 3.46
C SER A 107 -6.94 -12.04 2.11
N PRO A 108 -5.86 -11.46 1.54
CA PRO A 108 -5.21 -12.08 0.41
C PRO A 108 -4.83 -13.52 0.77
N PRO A 109 -4.99 -14.48 -0.15
CA PRO A 109 -4.42 -15.80 0.04
C PRO A 109 -2.92 -15.59 0.28
N VAL A 110 -2.43 -16.09 1.42
CA VAL A 110 -0.99 -16.16 1.69
C VAL A 110 -0.42 -16.99 0.55
N VAL A 111 0.23 -16.33 -0.42
CA VAL A 111 0.94 -17.02 -1.49
C VAL A 111 2.19 -17.60 -0.81
N PRO A 112 2.35 -18.94 -0.72
CA PRO A 112 3.56 -19.53 -0.18
C PRO A 112 4.75 -19.08 -1.05
N PRO A 113 5.94 -18.85 -0.46
CA PRO A 113 7.13 -18.62 -1.28
C PRO A 113 7.35 -19.85 -2.16
N ASP A 114 7.50 -19.64 -3.48
CA ASP A 114 7.96 -20.68 -4.40
C ASP A 114 9.27 -21.27 -3.84
N ASN A 115 9.20 -22.53 -3.40
CA ASN A 115 10.36 -23.31 -2.98
C ASN A 115 11.05 -23.83 -4.26
N PRO A 116 12.39 -23.70 -4.40
CA PRO A 116 13.13 -24.08 -5.60
C PRO A 116 12.94 -25.53 -6.04
#